data_AF-A0A109IPK9-F1
#
_entry.id   AF-A0A109IPK9-F1
#
_cell.length_a   1.000
_cell.length_b   1.000
_cell.length_c   1.000
_cell.angle_alpha   90.00
_cell.angle_beta   90.00
_cell.angle_gamma   90.00
#
_symmetry.space_group_name_H-M   'P 1'
#
loop_
_entity.id
_entity.type
_entity.pdbx_description
1 polymer ?
#
loop_
_entity_poly.entity_id
_entity_poly.type
_entity_poly.pdbx_seq_one_letter_code
_entity_poly.pdbx_strand_id
1 'polypeptide(L)'
;MRIRVALVAVGLLTMGYAVVGALADPELSPAGVLLFLAGVLVGHDLVWMLGLSAVGALLARFVPHRHRPLARIAAISAATVTVVALPLVLGFGRSPDNPSALPLPYGRNLAVVLLLVVAATVLSWLWRDRRHRLRAGGKDSERPGGSGPPPAGR
;
A
#
# COMPACT_ATOMS: atom_id res chain seq x y z
N MET A 1 -24.98 -8.47 14.31
CA MET A 1 -25.55 -7.13 14.58
C MET A 1 -25.02 -6.49 15.86
N ARG A 2 -25.00 -7.22 17.00
CA ARG A 2 -24.53 -6.71 18.30
C ARG A 2 -23.11 -6.11 18.31
N ILE A 3 -22.16 -6.73 17.61
CA ILE A 3 -20.77 -6.21 17.51
C ILE A 3 -20.72 -4.85 16.82
N ARG A 4 -21.49 -4.64 15.74
CA ARG A 4 -21.52 -3.34 15.04
C ARG A 4 -22.09 -2.25 15.93
N VAL A 5 -23.18 -2.55 16.64
CA VAL A 5 -23.80 -1.62 17.59
C VAL A 5 -22.83 -1.28 18.72
N ALA A 6 -22.12 -2.29 19.27
CA ALA A 6 -21.11 -2.09 20.30
C ALA A 6 -19.96 -1.20 19.80
N LEU A 7 -19.44 -1.43 18.60
CA LEU A 7 -18.37 -0.59 18.01
C LEU A 7 -18.82 0.85 17.78
N VAL A 8 -20.05 1.05 17.29
CA VAL A 8 -20.62 2.39 17.11
C VAL A 8 -20.80 3.08 18.46
N ALA A 9 -21.33 2.37 19.46
CA ALA A 9 -21.52 2.91 20.80
C ALA A 9 -20.18 3.30 21.45
N VAL A 10 -19.16 2.43 21.36
CA VAL A 10 -17.81 2.74 21.85
C VAL A 10 -17.24 3.95 21.12
N GLY A 11 -17.36 4.04 19.80
CA GLY A 11 -16.89 5.18 19.03
C GLY A 11 -17.57 6.49 19.46
N LEU A 12 -18.89 6.49 19.61
CA LEU A 12 -19.66 7.64 20.07
C LEU A 12 -19.30 8.07 21.49
N LEU A 13 -19.13 7.11 22.40
CA LEU A 13 -18.72 7.39 23.78
C LEU A 13 -17.32 8.02 23.83
N THR A 14 -16.37 7.51 23.04
CA THR A 14 -15.01 8.07 22.96
C THR A 14 -15.03 9.48 22.37
N MET A 15 -15.79 9.71 21.29
CA MET A 15 -15.96 11.05 20.70
C MET A 15 -16.62 12.02 21.69
N GLY A 16 -17.69 11.58 22.37
CA GLY A 16 -18.37 12.38 23.38
C GLY A 16 -17.47 12.74 24.55
N TYR A 17 -16.70 11.78 25.07
CA TYR A 17 -15.71 12.01 26.12
C TYR A 17 -14.67 13.07 25.71
N ALA A 18 -14.13 12.97 24.49
CA ALA A 18 -13.17 13.95 23.98
C ALA A 18 -13.78 15.36 23.84
N VAL A 19 -15.02 15.46 23.35
CA VAL A 19 -15.73 16.75 23.21
C VAL A 19 -16.03 17.36 24.57
N VAL A 20 -16.54 16.57 25.52
CA VAL A 20 -16.82 17.05 26.88
C VAL A 20 -15.53 17.50 27.57
N GLY A 21 -14.46 16.71 27.45
CA GLY A 21 -13.15 17.06 27.98
C GLY A 21 -12.61 18.37 27.41
N ALA A 22 -12.74 18.56 26.09
CA ALA A 22 -12.30 19.79 25.43
C ALA A 22 -13.14 21.00 25.87
N LEU A 23 -14.47 20.89 25.94
CA LEU A 23 -15.35 21.99 26.33
C LEU A 23 -15.26 22.36 27.82
N ALA A 24 -14.80 21.43 28.66
CA ALA A 24 -14.56 21.67 30.07
C ALA A 24 -13.23 22.40 30.33
N ASP A 25 -12.35 22.53 29.32
CA ASP A 25 -11.07 23.21 29.43
C ASP A 25 -11.23 24.72 29.12
N PRO A 26 -11.06 25.62 30.11
CA PRO A 26 -11.23 27.06 29.92
C PRO A 26 -10.13 27.71 29.06
N GLU A 27 -8.98 27.05 28.87
CA GLU A 27 -7.88 27.54 28.03
C GLU A 27 -8.05 27.12 26.56
N LEU A 28 -9.06 26.29 26.25
CA LEU A 28 -9.31 25.84 24.89
C LEU A 28 -9.74 27.00 24.01
N SER A 29 -9.08 27.17 22.85
CA SER A 29 -9.53 28.05 21.78
C SER A 29 -10.28 27.25 20.71
N PRO A 30 -11.64 27.21 20.70
CA PRO A 30 -12.38 26.31 19.82
C PRO A 30 -12.12 26.58 18.34
N ALA A 31 -12.03 27.87 17.97
CA ALA A 31 -11.70 28.28 16.61
C ALA A 31 -10.29 27.83 16.18
N GLY A 32 -9.31 27.90 17.09
CA GLY A 32 -7.94 27.44 16.83
C GLY A 32 -7.87 25.93 16.61
N VAL A 33 -8.57 25.16 17.45
CA VAL A 33 -8.68 23.70 17.31
C VAL A 33 -9.37 23.31 16.01
N LEU A 34 -10.48 23.96 15.67
CA LEU A 34 -11.19 23.71 14.42
C LEU A 34 -10.34 24.07 13.19
N LEU A 35 -9.61 25.19 13.24
CA LEU A 35 -8.71 25.57 12.16
C LEU A 35 -7.54 24.59 12.03
N PHE A 36 -6.96 24.14 13.14
CA PHE A 36 -5.94 23.09 13.14
C PHE A 36 -6.48 21.80 12.54
N LEU A 37 -7.67 21.35 12.97
CA LEU A 37 -8.29 20.13 12.49
C LEU A 37 -8.62 20.20 10.99
N ALA A 38 -9.16 21.33 10.53
CA ALA A 38 -9.42 21.58 9.11
C ALA A 38 -8.12 21.62 8.31
N GLY A 39 -7.08 22.29 8.83
CA GLY A 39 -5.76 22.37 8.19
C GLY A 39 -5.10 20.99 8.06
N VAL A 40 -5.14 20.18 9.13
CA VAL A 40 -4.65 18.80 9.11
C VAL A 40 -5.46 17.94 8.15
N LEU A 41 -6.80 18.02 8.17
CA LEU A 41 -7.66 17.24 7.28
C LEU A 41 -7.39 17.57 5.81
N VAL A 42 -7.41 18.85 5.45
CA VAL A 42 -7.19 19.31 4.08
C VAL A 42 -5.77 19.00 3.64
N GLY A 43 -4.77 19.30 4.46
CA GLY A 43 -3.37 19.03 4.16
C GLY A 43 -3.10 17.54 3.98
N HIS A 44 -3.64 16.72 4.88
CA HIS A 44 -3.53 15.26 4.80
C HIS A 44 -4.19 14.72 3.54
N ASP A 45 -5.46 15.07 3.30
CA ASP A 45 -6.23 14.56 2.16
C ASP A 45 -5.63 15.00 0.83
N LEU A 46 -5.18 16.25 0.72
CA LEU A 46 -4.50 16.72 -0.50
C LEU A 46 -3.22 15.92 -0.77
N VAL A 47 -2.35 15.78 0.25
CA VAL A 47 -1.10 15.04 0.10
C VAL A 47 -1.38 13.58 -0.26
N TRP A 48 -2.35 12.95 0.41
CA TRP A 48 -2.66 11.54 0.20
C TRP A 48 -3.36 11.30 -1.14
N MET A 49 -4.35 12.12 -1.50
CA MET A 49 -5.04 11.99 -2.78
C MET A 49 -4.09 12.24 -3.95
N LEU A 50 -3.26 13.29 -3.89
CA LEU A 50 -2.29 13.58 -4.95
C LEU A 50 -1.25 12.47 -5.06
N GLY A 51 -0.70 12.02 -3.94
CA GLY A 51 0.28 10.94 -3.91
C GLY A 51 -0.29 9.63 -4.45
N LEU A 52 -1.45 9.20 -3.96
CA LEU A 52 -2.11 7.97 -4.40
C LEU A 52 -2.56 8.04 -5.86
N SER A 53 -3.04 9.21 -6.31
CA SER A 53 -3.43 9.40 -7.71
C SER A 53 -2.22 9.35 -8.64
N ALA A 54 -1.10 9.98 -8.27
CA ALA A 54 0.15 9.93 -9.03
C ALA A 54 0.69 8.50 -9.12
N VAL A 55 0.74 7.77 -8.00
CA VAL A 55 1.14 6.34 -7.99
C VAL A 55 0.19 5.50 -8.83
N GLY A 56 -1.12 5.71 -8.70
CA GLY A 56 -2.13 5.04 -9.51
C GLY A 56 -1.96 5.28 -11.00
N ALA A 57 -1.71 6.53 -11.41
CA ALA A 57 -1.44 6.91 -12.79
C ALA A 57 -0.13 6.28 -13.30
N LEU A 58 0.93 6.29 -12.49
CA LEU A 58 2.21 5.66 -12.80
C LEU A 58 2.03 4.16 -13.02
N LEU A 59 1.35 3.47 -12.11
CA LEU A 59 1.05 2.05 -12.25
C LEU A 59 0.17 1.77 -13.47
N ALA A 60 -0.80 2.62 -13.76
CA ALA A 60 -1.65 2.48 -14.94
C ALA A 60 -0.87 2.65 -16.25
N ARG A 61 0.10 3.58 -16.27
CA ARG A 61 0.94 3.91 -17.43
C ARG A 61 2.03 2.87 -17.69
N PHE A 62 2.69 2.38 -16.65
CA PHE A 62 3.90 1.57 -16.79
C PHE A 62 3.68 0.07 -16.55
N VAL A 63 2.59 -0.34 -15.88
CA VAL A 63 2.36 -1.75 -15.53
C VAL A 63 1.22 -2.35 -16.37
N PRO A 64 1.48 -3.45 -17.11
CA PRO A 64 0.45 -4.18 -17.85
C PRO A 64 -0.69 -4.64 -16.93
N HIS A 65 -1.93 -4.65 -17.43
CA HIS A 65 -3.13 -4.92 -16.64
C HIS A 65 -3.03 -6.21 -15.81
N ARG A 66 -2.39 -7.25 -16.36
CA ARG A 66 -2.17 -8.55 -15.73
C ARG A 66 -1.33 -8.50 -14.44
N HIS A 67 -0.44 -7.52 -14.31
CA HIS A 67 0.51 -7.40 -13.21
C HIS A 67 0.18 -6.25 -12.23
N ARG A 68 -0.84 -5.45 -12.51
CA ARG A 68 -1.28 -4.33 -11.65
C ARG A 68 -1.55 -4.73 -10.20
N PRO A 69 -2.21 -5.86 -9.88
CA PRO A 69 -2.43 -6.27 -8.49
C PRO A 69 -1.13 -6.49 -7.71
N LEU A 70 -0.11 -7.11 -8.33
CA LEU A 70 1.19 -7.32 -7.70
C LEU A 70 1.91 -5.99 -7.45
N ALA A 71 1.92 -5.11 -8.44
CA ALA A 71 2.55 -3.80 -8.30
C ALA A 71 1.86 -2.93 -7.24
N ARG A 72 0.53 -3.06 -7.06
CA ARG A 72 -0.20 -2.41 -5.96
C ARG A 72 0.23 -2.94 -4.60
N ILE A 73 0.31 -4.26 -4.42
CA ILE A 73 0.77 -4.87 -3.16
C ILE A 73 2.19 -4.37 -2.84
N ALA A 74 3.09 -4.39 -3.82
CA ALA A 74 4.46 -3.91 -3.66
C ALA A 74 4.52 -2.43 -3.26
N ALA A 75 3.74 -1.57 -3.93
CA ALA A 75 3.66 -0.15 -3.62
C ALA A 75 3.12 0.11 -2.20
N ILE A 76 2.08 -0.62 -1.78
CA ILE A 76 1.52 -0.52 -0.42
C ILE A 76 2.56 -0.97 0.61
N SER A 77 3.21 -2.12 0.41
CA SER A 77 4.25 -2.59 1.32
C SER A 77 5.42 -1.62 1.42
N ALA A 78 5.89 -1.09 0.29
CA ALA A 78 6.95 -0.09 0.25
C ALA A 78 6.55 1.20 0.98
N ALA A 79 5.33 1.69 0.77
CA ALA A 79 4.81 2.88 1.44
C ALA A 79 4.73 2.67 2.95
N THR A 80 4.16 1.55 3.42
CA THR A 80 4.05 1.23 4.85
C THR A 80 5.41 1.18 5.53
N VAL A 81 6.38 0.46 4.93
CA VAL A 81 7.74 0.37 5.48
C VAL A 81 8.40 1.74 5.51
N THR A 82 8.21 2.54 4.45
CA THR A 82 8.78 3.90 4.37
C THR A 82 8.21 4.79 5.47
N VAL A 83 6.89 4.83 5.67
CA VAL A 83 6.25 5.67 6.70
C VAL A 83 6.76 5.32 8.10
N VAL A 84 6.89 4.02 8.41
CA VAL A 84 7.40 3.57 9.71
C VAL A 84 8.89 3.87 9.88
N ALA A 85 9.70 3.71 8.84
CA ALA A 85 11.14 3.94 8.90
C ALA A 85 11.54 5.42 8.78
N LEU A 86 10.68 6.27 8.20
CA LEU A 86 10.97 7.68 7.92
C LEU A 86 11.47 8.46 9.13
N PRO A 87 10.84 8.40 10.33
CA PRO A 87 11.35 9.15 11.47
C PRO A 87 12.75 8.70 11.90
N LEU A 88 13.05 7.40 11.78
CA LEU A 88 14.36 6.83 12.11
C LEU A 88 15.43 7.27 11.10
N VAL A 89 15.07 7.34 9.82
CA VAL A 89 15.96 7.84 8.76
C VAL A 89 16.23 9.33 8.91
N LEU A 90 15.22 10.12 9.28
CA LEU A 90 15.35 11.55 9.57
C LEU A 90 16.11 11.83 10.88
N GLY A 91 16.42 10.81 11.66
CA GLY A 91 17.20 10.94 12.89
C GLY A 91 16.39 11.49 14.07
N PHE A 92 15.06 11.45 14.02
CA PHE A 92 14.25 11.79 15.19
C PHE A 92 14.61 10.86 16.36
N GLY A 93 14.94 11.46 17.51
CA GLY A 93 15.43 10.74 18.69
C GLY A 93 16.95 10.50 18.71
N ARG A 94 17.70 10.99 17.71
CA ARG A 94 19.17 10.97 17.75
C ARG A 94 19.66 12.04 18.71
N SER A 95 20.34 11.62 19.77
CA SER A 95 21.02 12.53 20.70
C SER A 95 22.54 12.39 20.55
N PRO A 96 23.31 13.49 20.49
CA PRO A 96 24.76 13.44 20.46
C PRO A 96 25.36 12.73 21.69
N ASP A 97 24.66 12.80 22.83
CA ASP A 97 25.11 12.20 24.10
C ASP A 97 24.78 10.70 24.20
N ASN A 98 23.97 10.17 23.27
CA ASN A 98 23.64 8.75 23.23
C ASN A 98 23.77 8.20 21.80
N PRO A 99 24.99 7.86 21.37
CA PRO A 99 25.23 7.29 20.04
C PRO A 99 24.56 5.93 19.83
N SER A 100 24.12 5.26 20.92
CA SER A 100 23.39 4.00 20.85
C SER A 100 21.89 4.14 20.55
N ALA A 101 21.35 5.37 20.55
CA ALA A 101 19.92 5.61 20.28
C ALA A 101 19.51 5.30 18.82
N LEU A 102 20.40 5.58 17.85
CA LEU A 102 20.22 5.20 16.44
C LEU A 102 21.54 4.67 15.84
N PRO A 103 21.93 3.43 16.21
CA PRO A 103 23.23 2.88 15.85
C PRO A 103 23.26 2.34 14.42
N LEU A 104 22.11 1.98 13.86
CA LEU A 104 22.01 1.42 12.52
C LEU A 104 21.94 2.51 11.44
N PRO A 105 22.50 2.28 10.24
CA PRO A 105 22.33 3.16 9.09
C PRO A 105 20.94 2.95 8.48
N TYR A 106 19.90 3.49 9.13
CA TYR A 106 18.50 3.31 8.74
C TYR A 106 18.21 3.69 7.28
N GLY A 107 18.86 4.74 6.75
CA GLY A 107 18.72 5.12 5.34
C GLY A 107 19.17 4.02 4.38
N ARG A 108 20.34 3.42 4.64
CA ARG A 108 20.86 2.31 3.84
C ARG A 108 19.98 1.07 3.98
N ASN A 109 19.57 0.75 5.19
CA ASN A 109 18.74 -0.43 5.45
C ASN A 109 17.35 -0.29 4.81
N LEU A 110 16.74 0.89 4.86
CA LEU A 110 15.49 1.17 4.16
C LEU A 110 15.63 0.98 2.65
N ALA A 111 16.70 1.53 2.04
CA ALA A 111 16.97 1.35 0.62
C ALA A 111 17.09 -0.14 0.24
N VAL A 112 17.79 -0.94 1.05
CA VAL A 112 17.91 -2.39 0.84
C VAL A 112 16.54 -3.07 0.91
N VAL A 113 15.71 -2.75 1.90
CA VAL A 113 14.37 -3.34 2.03
C VAL A 113 13.48 -2.99 0.83
N LEU A 114 13.50 -1.72 0.39
CA LEU A 114 12.75 -1.31 -0.80
C LEU A 114 13.22 -2.04 -2.06
N LEU A 115 14.54 -2.23 -2.22
CA LEU A 115 15.10 -2.99 -3.33
C LEU A 115 14.67 -4.46 -3.28
N LEU A 116 14.61 -5.07 -2.10
CA LEU A 116 14.10 -6.44 -1.92
C LEU A 116 12.61 -6.55 -2.31
N VAL A 117 11.79 -5.57 -1.96
CA VAL A 117 10.37 -5.53 -2.35
C VAL A 117 10.23 -5.46 -3.88
N VAL A 118 11.01 -4.60 -4.53
CA VAL A 118 11.03 -4.48 -6.01
C VAL A 118 11.52 -5.78 -6.64
N ALA A 119 12.61 -6.36 -6.14
CA ALA A 119 13.18 -7.61 -6.64
C ALA A 119 12.17 -8.77 -6.52
N ALA A 120 11.50 -8.92 -5.37
CA ALA A 120 10.48 -9.93 -5.17
C ALA A 120 9.28 -9.75 -6.13
N THR A 121 8.91 -8.51 -6.42
CA THR A 121 7.83 -8.18 -7.35
C THR A 121 8.20 -8.56 -8.80
N VAL A 122 9.39 -8.19 -9.24
CA VAL A 122 9.91 -8.54 -10.57
C VAL A 122 10.06 -10.05 -10.73
N LEU A 123 10.60 -10.74 -9.72
CA LEU A 123 10.74 -12.19 -9.74
C LEU A 123 9.37 -12.89 -9.83
N SER A 124 8.38 -12.40 -9.07
CA SER A 124 7.01 -12.91 -9.11
C SER A 124 6.36 -12.71 -10.48
N TRP A 125 6.62 -11.56 -11.13
CA TRP A 125 6.17 -11.30 -12.50
C TRP A 125 6.80 -12.31 -13.47
N LEU A 126 8.14 -12.42 -13.49
CA LEU A 126 8.85 -13.35 -14.37
C LEU A 126 8.37 -14.80 -14.18
N TRP A 127 8.11 -15.22 -12.94
CA TRP A 127 7.64 -16.56 -12.65
C TRP A 127 6.23 -16.83 -13.17
N ARG A 128 5.31 -15.85 -13.06
CA ARG A 128 3.94 -15.96 -13.59
C ARG A 128 3.96 -16.03 -15.12
N ASP A 129 4.75 -15.20 -15.79
CA ASP A 129 4.85 -15.22 -17.24
C ASP A 129 5.42 -16.55 -17.75
N ARG A 130 6.44 -17.11 -17.08
CA ARG A 130 6.96 -18.45 -17.40
C ARG A 130 5.90 -19.53 -17.23
N ARG A 131 5.17 -19.56 -16.11
CA ARG A 131 4.10 -20.56 -15.89
C ARG A 131 2.98 -20.46 -16.91
N HIS A 132 2.63 -19.25 -17.36
CA HIS A 132 1.59 -19.07 -18.38
C HIS A 132 2.03 -19.57 -19.76
N ARG A 133 3.29 -19.35 -20.15
CA ARG A 133 3.84 -19.89 -21.41
C ARG A 133 3.83 -21.42 -21.42
N LEU A 134 4.24 -22.04 -20.31
CA LEU A 134 4.24 -23.51 -20.16
C LEU A 134 2.84 -24.12 -20.26
N ARG A 135 1.82 -23.45 -19.71
CA ARG A 135 0.42 -23.91 -19.78
C ARG A 135 -0.23 -23.70 -21.15
N ALA A 136 0.20 -22.70 -21.91
CA ALA A 136 -0.31 -22.44 -23.26
C ALA A 136 0.25 -23.46 -24.26
N GLY A 137 1.54 -23.79 -24.18
CA GLY A 137 2.17 -24.77 -25.08
C GLY A 137 1.64 -26.20 -24.94
N GLY A 138 1.05 -26.57 -23.80
CA GLY A 138 0.44 -27.90 -23.61
C GLY A 138 -0.92 -28.09 -24.27
N LYS A 139 -1.65 -27.00 -24.58
CA LYS A 139 -2.98 -27.08 -25.20
C LYS A 139 -2.94 -27.31 -26.71
N ASP A 140 -1.88 -26.90 -27.39
CA ASP A 140 -1.75 -27.08 -28.84
C ASP A 140 -1.41 -28.54 -29.21
N SER A 141 -0.77 -29.29 -28.31
CA SER A 141 -0.50 -30.72 -28.49
C SER A 141 -1.72 -31.63 -28.27
N GLU A 142 -2.85 -31.10 -27.79
CA GLU A 142 -4.08 -31.85 -27.49
C GLU A 142 -5.21 -31.57 -28.51
N ARG A 143 -4.87 -31.00 -29.69
CA ARG A 143 -5.72 -31.12 -30.89
C ARG A 143 -5.19 -32.28 -31.76
N PRO A 144 -5.64 -33.53 -31.56
CA PRO A 144 -5.38 -34.59 -32.52
C PRO A 144 -6.02 -34.16 -33.84
N GLY A 145 -5.28 -34.35 -34.93
CA GLY A 145 -5.74 -34.05 -36.28
C GLY A 145 -7.16 -34.54 -36.50
N GLY A 146 -8.03 -33.62 -36.92
CA GLY A 146 -9.31 -33.97 -37.47
C GLY A 146 -9.09 -34.91 -38.64
N SER A 147 -9.30 -36.20 -38.39
CA SER A 147 -9.55 -37.18 -39.43
C SER A 147 -10.79 -36.73 -40.18
N GLY A 148 -10.58 -35.99 -41.27
CA GLY A 148 -11.63 -35.64 -42.22
C GLY A 148 -12.32 -36.93 -42.71
N PRO A 149 -13.64 -36.88 -42.99
CA PRO A 149 -14.36 -38.05 -43.46
C PRO A 149 -13.74 -38.56 -44.77
N PRO A 150 -13.71 -39.89 -44.98
CA PRO A 150 -13.07 -40.48 -46.16
C PRO A 150 -13.79 -40.01 -47.43
N PRO A 151 -13.06 -39.84 -48.55
CA PRO A 151 -13.67 -39.46 -49.81
C PRO A 151 -14.63 -40.57 -50.26
N ALA A 152 -15.91 -40.22 -50.38
CA ALA A 152 -16.89 -41.07 -51.03
C ALA A 152 -16.50 -41.21 -52.50
N GLY A 153 -16.02 -42.39 -52.88
CA GLY A 153 -15.80 -42.74 -54.28
C GLY A 153 -17.13 -43.02 -54.98
N ARG A 154 -17.35 -42.36 -56.11
CA ARG A 154 -17.68 -42.93 -57.43
C ARG A 154 -17.99 -41.81 -58.42
#